data_AF-A0A0X1T4I5-F1
#
_entry.id   AF-A0A0X1T4I5-F1
#
_cell.length_a   1.000
_cell.length_b   1.000
_cell.length_c   1.000
_cell.angle_alpha   90.00
_cell.angle_beta   90.00
_cell.angle_gamma   90.00
#
_symmetry.space_group_name_H-M   'P 1'
#
loop_
_entity.id
_entity.type
_entity.pdbx_description
1 polymer ?
#
loop_
_entity_poly.entity_id
_entity_poly.type
_entity_poly.pdbx_seq_one_letter_code
_entity_poly.pdbx_strand_id
1 'polypeptide(L)'
;MGIFDWKHWIVILVVVVLVFGTKKLKNLGTDVGESIKGFRKAMNDDEKPAEPAVPPVAQPTAPIQPQATAQQNTPHTIDVQAQKVEEPRNHS
;
A
#
# COMPACT_ATOMS: atom_id res chain seq x y z
N MET A 1 -41.82 24.59 -14.39
CA MET A 1 -41.81 23.45 -15.33
C MET A 1 -40.46 23.37 -16.04
N GLY A 2 -39.37 23.29 -15.29
CA GLY A 2 -38.02 23.32 -15.84
C GLY A 2 -37.32 22.00 -15.54
N ILE A 3 -36.71 21.38 -16.55
CA ILE A 3 -36.04 20.07 -16.44
C ILE A 3 -34.78 20.08 -15.54
N PHE A 4 -34.46 21.25 -14.96
CA PHE A 4 -33.23 21.52 -14.21
C PHE A 4 -33.47 21.70 -12.71
N ASP A 5 -34.58 21.20 -12.19
CA ASP A 5 -34.83 21.19 -10.75
C ASP A 5 -33.76 20.33 -10.03
N TRP A 6 -33.22 20.85 -8.92
CA TRP A 6 -32.23 20.16 -8.07
C TRP A 6 -32.69 18.75 -7.65
N LYS A 7 -34.01 18.54 -7.53
CA LYS A 7 -34.62 17.24 -7.24
C LYS A 7 -34.32 16.19 -8.33
N HIS A 8 -34.23 16.60 -9.60
CA HIS A 8 -33.94 15.70 -10.71
C HIS A 8 -32.51 15.15 -10.61
N TRP A 9 -31.54 16.01 -10.27
CA TRP A 9 -30.16 15.61 -10.02
C TRP A 9 -30.02 14.62 -8.86
N ILE A 10 -30.79 14.80 -7.79
CA ILE A 10 -30.85 13.84 -6.68
C ILE A 10 -31.37 12.47 -7.14
N VAL A 11 -32.46 12.44 -7.91
CA VAL A 11 -33.04 11.18 -8.41
C VAL A 11 -32.03 10.45 -9.30
N ILE A 12 -31.33 11.16 -10.17
CA ILE A 12 -30.27 10.58 -11.02
C ILE A 12 -29.14 10.02 -10.15
N LEU A 13 -28.67 10.75 -9.13
CA LEU A 13 -27.61 10.27 -8.25
C LEU A 13 -27.99 8.97 -7.55
N VAL A 14 -29.23 8.88 -7.06
CA VAL A 14 -29.75 7.67 -6.42
C VAL A 14 -29.76 6.49 -7.41
N VAL A 15 -30.24 6.70 -8.64
CA VAL A 15 -30.26 5.65 -9.67
C VAL A 15 -28.85 5.18 -10.02
N VAL A 16 -27.88 6.09 -10.17
CA VAL A 16 -26.47 5.73 -10.42
C VAL A 16 -25.92 4.89 -9.26
N VAL A 17 -26.15 5.29 -8.01
CA VAL A 17 -25.70 4.51 -6.84
C VAL A 17 -26.34 3.12 -6.80
N LEU A 18 -27.60 2.98 -7.20
CA LEU A 18 -28.30 1.69 -7.25
C LEU A 18 -27.75 0.78 -8.36
N VAL A 19 -27.45 1.32 -9.55
CA VAL A 19 -26.92 0.56 -10.69
C VAL A 19 -25.47 0.11 -10.43
N PHE A 20 -24.61 1.01 -9.96
CA PHE A 20 -23.22 0.70 -9.69
C PHE A 20 -23.00 -0.01 -8.34
N GLY A 21 -23.95 0.14 -7.42
CA GLY A 21 -23.89 -0.38 -6.06
C GLY A 21 -22.94 0.42 -5.16
N THR A 22 -23.25 0.46 -3.86
CA THR A 22 -22.45 1.20 -2.86
C THR A 22 -21.04 0.65 -2.68
N LYS A 23 -20.81 -0.64 -2.97
CA LYS A 23 -19.50 -1.30 -2.81
C LYS A 23 -18.47 -0.82 -3.84
N LYS A 24 -18.88 -0.56 -5.09
CA LYS A 24 -18.00 -0.02 -6.14
C LYS A 24 -17.74 1.47 -5.91
N LEU A 25 -18.80 2.23 -5.62
CA LEU A 25 -18.69 3.67 -5.30
C LEU A 25 -17.84 3.93 -4.06
N LYS A 26 -17.89 3.07 -3.05
CA LYS A 26 -17.06 3.21 -1.85
C LYS A 26 -15.58 2.95 -2.15
N ASN A 27 -15.24 1.90 -2.89
CA ASN A 27 -13.83 1.63 -3.22
C ASN A 27 -13.24 2.73 -4.12
N LEU A 28 -13.94 3.13 -5.21
CA LEU A 28 -13.46 4.24 -6.05
C LEU A 28 -13.55 5.61 -5.36
N GLY A 29 -14.59 5.82 -4.56
CA GLY A 29 -14.82 7.07 -3.84
C GLY A 29 -13.81 7.30 -2.73
N THR A 30 -13.25 6.25 -2.12
CA THR A 30 -12.15 6.39 -1.15
C THR A 30 -10.88 6.91 -1.83
N ASP A 31 -10.41 6.30 -2.92
CA ASP A 31 -9.20 6.76 -3.63
C ASP A 31 -9.32 8.20 -4.16
N VAL A 32 -10.46 8.51 -4.80
CA VAL A 32 -10.75 9.86 -5.31
C VAL A 32 -10.95 10.84 -4.15
N GLY A 33 -11.60 10.40 -3.09
CA GLY A 33 -11.85 11.20 -1.89
C GLY A 33 -10.58 11.57 -1.15
N GLU A 34 -9.62 10.67 -1.02
CA GLU A 34 -8.32 10.95 -0.41
C GLU A 34 -7.51 11.97 -1.21
N SER A 35 -7.52 11.84 -2.55
CA SER A 35 -6.87 12.80 -3.46
C SER A 35 -7.46 14.22 -3.32
N ILE A 36 -8.79 14.32 -3.30
CA ILE A 36 -9.50 15.60 -3.12
C ILE A 36 -9.31 16.15 -1.70
N LYS A 37 -9.25 15.28 -0.69
CA LYS A 37 -9.02 15.67 0.72
C LYS A 37 -7.65 16.29 0.91
N GLY A 38 -6.59 15.72 0.30
CA GLY A 38 -5.25 16.31 0.29
C GLY A 38 -5.22 17.68 -0.38
N PHE A 39 -5.91 17.83 -1.51
CA PHE A 39 -6.05 19.11 -2.20
C PHE A 39 -6.77 20.15 -1.34
N ARG A 40 -7.94 19.82 -0.76
CA ARG A 40 -8.64 20.74 0.15
C ARG A 40 -7.79 21.08 1.37
N LYS A 41 -7.09 20.10 1.95
CA LYS A 41 -6.21 20.30 3.10
C LYS A 41 -5.10 21.31 2.77
N ALA A 42 -4.38 21.13 1.66
CA ALA A 42 -3.35 22.07 1.20
C ALA A 42 -3.92 23.48 0.94
N MET A 43 -5.10 23.55 0.31
CA MET A 43 -5.77 24.83 0.04
C MET A 43 -6.22 25.58 1.31
N ASN A 44 -6.46 24.86 2.41
CA ASN A 44 -6.84 25.45 3.71
C ASN A 44 -5.64 25.63 4.65
N ASP A 45 -4.55 24.88 4.48
CA ASP A 45 -3.30 25.02 5.24
C ASP A 45 -2.53 26.29 4.85
N ASP A 46 -2.68 26.77 3.61
CA ASP A 46 -2.15 28.06 3.17
C ASP A 46 -2.70 29.24 4.01
N GLU A 47 -3.85 29.05 4.69
CA GLU A 47 -4.48 30.04 5.57
C GLU A 47 -4.23 29.81 7.08
N LYS A 48 -3.54 28.74 7.50
CA LYS A 48 -3.30 28.46 8.94
C LYS A 48 -1.91 27.84 9.20
N PRO A 49 -1.09 28.40 10.12
CA PRO A 49 0.26 27.89 10.41
C PRO A 49 0.26 26.39 10.73
N ALA A 50 1.15 25.67 10.05
CA ALA A 50 1.25 24.22 10.02
C ALA A 50 1.26 23.56 11.41
N GLU A 51 0.28 22.70 11.64
CA GLU A 51 0.30 21.74 12.74
C GLU A 51 0.83 20.40 12.18
N PRO A 52 1.82 19.75 12.82
CA PRO A 52 2.48 18.58 12.26
C PRO A 52 1.47 17.46 11.99
N ALA A 53 1.35 17.08 10.73
CA ALA A 53 0.54 15.96 10.28
C ALA A 53 1.15 14.67 10.81
N VAL A 54 0.67 14.24 11.98
CA VAL A 54 0.85 12.87 12.45
C VAL A 54 0.11 11.97 11.47
N PRO A 55 0.79 11.06 10.74
CA PRO A 55 0.10 10.10 9.89
C PRO A 55 -0.91 9.33 10.77
N PRO A 56 -2.12 8.98 10.27
CA PRO A 56 -2.99 8.07 10.98
C PRO A 56 -2.26 6.74 11.09
N VAL A 57 -1.62 6.55 12.23
CA VAL A 57 -1.10 5.28 12.68
C VAL A 57 -2.31 4.37 12.73
N ALA A 58 -2.43 3.46 11.77
CA ALA A 58 -3.26 2.29 11.94
C ALA A 58 -2.74 1.58 13.20
N GLN A 59 -3.46 1.69 14.31
CA GLN A 59 -3.19 0.97 15.56
C GLN A 59 -4.49 0.28 15.98
N PRO A 60 -4.49 -0.88 16.66
CA PRO A 60 -3.34 -1.67 17.15
C PRO A 60 -3.44 -3.19 16.85
N THR A 61 -2.34 -3.86 16.52
CA THR A 61 -2.17 -5.28 16.84
C THR A 61 -0.77 -5.49 17.38
N ALA A 62 -0.67 -5.54 18.71
CA ALA A 62 0.52 -5.94 19.48
C ALA A 62 0.72 -7.47 19.41
N PRO A 63 1.82 -8.03 19.93
CA PRO A 63 3.22 -7.62 19.91
C PRO A 63 4.09 -8.66 19.17
N ILE A 64 5.31 -8.23 18.82
CA ILE A 64 6.45 -9.09 18.44
C ILE A 64 6.62 -10.19 19.52
N GLN A 65 6.38 -11.46 19.17
CA GLN A 65 6.76 -12.61 19.99
C GLN A 65 8.13 -13.11 19.54
N PRO A 66 9.14 -13.19 20.40
CA PRO A 66 10.28 -14.05 20.18
C PRO A 66 9.86 -15.49 20.50
N GLN A 67 9.26 -16.19 19.53
CA GLN A 67 9.10 -17.64 19.61
C GLN A 67 10.34 -18.32 19.04
N ALA A 68 11.24 -18.69 19.95
CA ALA A 68 12.18 -19.76 19.72
C ALA A 68 11.40 -21.02 19.28
N THR A 69 11.54 -21.39 18.02
CA THR A 69 11.28 -22.75 17.55
C THR A 69 12.57 -23.26 16.93
N ALA A 70 13.22 -24.15 17.67
CA ALA A 70 14.33 -24.94 17.19
C ALA A 70 13.85 -25.83 16.03
N GLN A 71 14.39 -25.60 14.83
CA GLN A 71 14.40 -26.57 13.73
C GLN A 71 15.64 -26.25 12.88
N GLN A 72 16.82 -26.70 13.30
CA GLN A 72 17.36 -28.01 12.91
C GLN A 72 17.39 -28.18 11.39
N ASN A 73 18.36 -27.50 10.76
CA ASN A 73 18.99 -27.98 9.53
C ASN A 73 20.46 -27.53 9.47
N THR A 74 21.30 -28.21 10.25
CA THR A 74 22.73 -28.37 9.96
C THR A 74 22.90 -29.66 9.13
N PRO A 75 23.98 -29.85 8.38
CA PRO A 75 24.73 -28.91 7.53
C PRO A 75 24.99 -29.56 6.14
N HIS A 76 24.74 -28.87 5.03
CA HIS A 76 25.26 -29.30 3.72
C HIS A 76 26.37 -28.35 3.26
N THR A 77 27.45 -28.30 4.05
CA THR A 77 28.79 -28.05 3.52
C THR A 77 29.24 -29.38 2.92
N ILE A 78 29.16 -29.49 1.60
CA ILE A 78 29.91 -30.49 0.85
C ILE A 78 31.10 -29.73 0.26
N ASP A 79 32.20 -29.85 0.98
CA ASP A 79 33.57 -29.54 0.57
C ASP A 79 34.08 -30.70 -0.29
N VAL A 80 33.98 -30.60 -1.62
CA VAL A 80 34.57 -31.50 -2.65
C VAL A 80 34.48 -30.71 -3.97
N GLN A 81 35.49 -30.44 -4.79
CA GLN A 81 36.90 -30.82 -4.83
C GLN A 81 37.64 -29.98 -5.91
N ALA A 82 38.97 -30.10 -5.86
CA ALA A 82 39.89 -30.12 -7.00
C ALA A 82 40.39 -28.77 -7.55
N GLN A 83 41.38 -28.25 -6.84
CA GLN A 83 42.76 -28.13 -7.35
C GLN A 83 42.94 -28.75 -8.76
N LYS A 84 42.99 -27.89 -9.78
CA LYS A 84 43.44 -28.20 -11.15
C LYS A 84 44.05 -26.87 -11.61
N VAL A 85 45.35 -26.67 -11.79
CA VAL A 85 46.32 -27.40 -12.60
C VAL A 85 47.70 -27.03 -12.04
N GLU A 86 48.33 -27.92 -11.29
CA GLU A 86 49.79 -28.00 -11.28
C GLU A 86 50.11 -29.28 -12.04
N GLU A 87 50.65 -29.15 -13.26
CA GLU A 87 51.58 -30.12 -13.86
C GLU A 87 52.08 -29.62 -15.24
N PRO A 88 53.22 -30.12 -15.75
CA PRO A 88 54.46 -29.35 -15.82
C PRO A 88 54.98 -29.23 -17.25
N ARG A 89 55.55 -28.08 -17.64
CA ARG A 89 56.45 -28.04 -18.81
C ARG A 89 57.67 -27.17 -18.53
N ASN A 90 58.65 -27.89 -17.99
CA ASN A 90 60.08 -27.80 -18.25
C ASN A 90 60.45 -27.20 -19.63
N HIS A 91 61.59 -26.50 -19.65
CA HIS A 91 62.37 -26.01 -20.79
C HIS A 91 61.70 -24.87 -21.61
N SER A 92 62.34 -23.74 -21.88
CA SER A 92 63.77 -23.47 -22.11
C SER A 92 64.10 -22.00 -21.89
#